data_AF-A0A2T3AW86-F1
#
_entry.id   AF-A0A2T3AW86-F1
#
_cell.length_a   1.000
_cell.length_b   1.000
_cell.length_c   1.000
_cell.angle_alpha   90.00
_cell.angle_beta   90.00
_cell.angle_gamma   90.00
#
_symmetry.space_group_name_H-M   'P 1'
#
loop_
_entity.id
_entity.type
_entity.pdbx_description
1 polymer ?
#
loop_
_entity_poly.entity_id
_entity_poly.type
_entity_poly.pdbx_seq_one_letter_code
_entity_poly.pdbx_strand_id
1 'polypeptide(L)'
;MARQQKRREKDPKIKLKQPDRSGPSQETLLDIAEKRGLFKAVEEKEKEKHKAEESADQTEDDSVIGRFGEAFLWSLSLTMLHFTLDVLVTHQYAVEVSWPGIISRAVQAFPVILLLFYSFHPHASPSVLLPRLPPRIQPFLHQLFFFVLSVSAGCYLIYISNTYGYYAVMKRSPALGCIWVWSVIELNLFCATTSLICCGAFLKYGDYSFL
;
A
#
# COMPACT_ATOMS: atom_id res chain seq x y z
N MET A 1 81.90 16.64 -21.87
CA MET A 1 82.20 16.42 -20.45
C MET A 1 81.38 17.42 -19.62
N ALA A 2 80.42 16.97 -18.82
CA ALA A 2 79.74 17.80 -17.82
C ALA A 2 79.38 16.94 -16.61
N ARG A 3 79.78 17.42 -15.43
CA ARG A 3 79.78 16.73 -14.14
C ARG A 3 78.36 16.61 -13.58
N GLN A 4 77.90 15.40 -13.26
CA GLN A 4 76.79 15.20 -12.32
C GLN A 4 77.37 14.81 -10.96
N GLN A 5 77.42 15.77 -10.04
CA GLN A 5 77.75 15.51 -8.64
C GLN A 5 76.59 14.74 -7.99
N LYS A 6 76.84 13.46 -7.70
CA LYS A 6 75.95 12.58 -6.95
C LYS A 6 75.87 13.06 -5.50
N ARG A 7 74.83 13.82 -5.15
CA ARG A 7 74.52 14.25 -3.78
C ARG A 7 74.27 13.00 -2.94
N ARG A 8 75.21 12.66 -2.05
CA ARG A 8 75.03 11.58 -1.07
C ARG A 8 74.19 12.12 0.07
N GLU A 9 72.88 11.92 0.01
CA GLU A 9 72.03 12.06 1.20
C GLU A 9 72.27 10.83 2.09
N LYS A 10 72.92 11.08 3.23
CA LYS A 10 73.03 10.09 4.30
C LYS A 10 71.71 10.12 5.06
N ASP A 11 70.82 9.20 4.77
CA ASP A 11 69.64 8.98 5.62
C ASP A 11 70.14 8.55 7.02
N PRO A 12 69.87 9.32 8.09
CA PRO A 12 70.20 8.86 9.42
C PRO A 12 69.30 7.66 9.73
N LYS A 13 69.90 6.47 9.90
CA LYS A 13 69.21 5.26 10.40
C LYS A 13 68.76 5.49 11.85
N ILE A 14 67.71 6.26 12.04
CA ILE A 14 67.00 6.38 13.31
C ILE A 14 66.12 5.12 13.42
N LYS A 15 66.43 4.22 14.37
CA LYS A 15 65.58 3.07 14.66
C LYS A 15 64.24 3.58 15.19
N LEU A 16 63.20 3.53 14.36
CA LEU A 16 61.84 3.87 14.77
C LEU A 16 61.37 2.84 15.81
N LYS A 17 61.24 3.29 17.07
CA LYS A 17 60.70 2.47 18.16
C LYS A 17 59.19 2.43 17.97
N GLN A 18 58.65 1.26 17.64
CA GLN A 18 57.20 1.10 17.53
C GLN A 18 56.56 1.31 18.91
N PRO A 19 55.41 2.00 19.00
CA PRO A 19 54.67 2.12 20.23
C PRO A 19 54.24 0.72 20.70
N ASP A 20 54.31 0.51 22.01
CA ASP A 20 53.98 -0.77 22.61
C ASP A 20 52.52 -1.12 22.32
N ARG A 21 52.30 -2.32 21.77
CA ARG A 21 50.99 -2.88 21.45
C ARG A 21 50.50 -3.83 22.55
N SER A 22 51.19 -3.87 23.68
CA SER A 22 50.65 -4.51 24.88
C SER A 22 49.28 -3.88 25.17
N GLY A 23 48.24 -4.71 25.17
CA GLY A 23 46.89 -4.28 25.56
C GLY A 23 46.89 -3.67 26.97
N PRO A 24 45.82 -2.95 27.33
CA PRO A 24 45.72 -2.33 28.65
C PRO A 24 45.92 -3.38 29.76
N SER A 25 46.82 -3.08 30.70
CA SER A 25 47.11 -3.95 31.85
C SER A 25 45.98 -3.94 32.89
N GLN A 26 45.02 -3.02 32.77
CA GLN A 26 43.87 -2.88 33.65
C GLN A 26 42.63 -3.39 32.94
N GLU A 27 41.66 -3.88 33.71
CA GLU A 27 40.39 -4.38 33.19
C GLU A 27 39.74 -3.33 32.30
N THR A 28 39.42 -3.72 31.07
CA THR A 28 38.81 -2.79 30.12
C THR A 28 37.35 -2.55 30.47
N LEU A 29 36.81 -1.42 30.01
CA LEU A 29 35.38 -1.13 30.18
C LEU A 29 34.50 -2.22 29.54
N LEU A 30 34.99 -2.90 28.50
CA LEU A 30 34.32 -4.03 27.87
C LEU A 30 34.31 -5.24 28.80
N ASP A 31 35.45 -5.57 29.43
CA ASP A 31 35.55 -6.67 30.40
C ASP A 31 34.64 -6.43 31.61
N ILE A 32 34.57 -5.19 32.10
CA ILE A 32 33.68 -4.81 33.21
C ILE A 32 32.21 -4.91 32.78
N ALA A 33 31.87 -4.52 31.55
CA ALA A 33 30.51 -4.64 31.01
C ALA A 33 30.09 -6.10 30.82
N GLU A 34 31.02 -6.96 30.38
CA GLU A 34 30.81 -8.40 30.26
C GLU A 34 30.61 -9.06 31.63
N LYS A 35 31.46 -8.75 32.61
CA LYS A 35 31.31 -9.22 34.00
C LYS A 35 29.97 -8.82 34.64
N ARG A 36 29.46 -7.64 34.30
CA ARG A 36 28.16 -7.14 34.77
C ARG A 36 26.97 -7.61 33.93
N GLY A 37 27.21 -8.39 32.87
CA GLY A 37 26.18 -8.92 31.99
C GLY A 37 25.42 -7.83 31.20
N LEU A 38 25.99 -6.64 31.03
CA LEU A 38 25.31 -5.50 30.41
C LEU A 38 24.97 -5.76 28.94
N PHE A 39 25.80 -6.51 28.21
CA PHE A 39 25.53 -6.87 26.81
C PHE A 39 24.25 -7.70 26.65
N LYS A 40 24.01 -8.66 27.56
CA LYS A 40 22.78 -9.47 27.53
C LYS A 40 21.55 -8.63 27.84
N ALA A 41 21.64 -7.72 28.80
CA ALA A 41 20.56 -6.81 29.14
C ALA A 41 20.25 -5.81 28.00
N VAL A 42 21.25 -5.39 27.24
CA VAL A 42 21.06 -4.56 26.04
C VAL A 42 20.43 -5.38 24.92
N GLU A 43 20.90 -6.60 24.66
CA GLU A 43 20.36 -7.47 23.61
C GLU A 43 18.90 -7.89 23.90
N GLU A 44 18.56 -8.15 25.17
CA GLU A 44 17.18 -8.39 25.60
C GLU A 44 16.30 -7.15 25.43
N LYS A 45 16.82 -5.97 25.80
CA LYS A 45 16.11 -4.69 25.58
C LYS A 45 15.97 -4.34 24.10
N GLU A 46 16.95 -4.67 23.28
CA GLU A 46 16.88 -4.49 21.82
C GLU A 46 15.90 -5.47 21.20
N LYS A 47 15.83 -6.72 21.67
CA LYS A 47 14.80 -7.67 21.25
C LYS A 47 13.40 -7.26 21.71
N GLU A 48 13.26 -6.74 22.92
CA GLU A 48 12.00 -6.20 23.42
C GLU A 48 11.59 -4.93 22.65
N LYS A 49 12.54 -4.03 22.37
CA LYS A 49 12.32 -2.86 21.53
C LYS A 49 11.98 -3.25 20.10
N HIS A 50 12.71 -4.16 19.46
CA HIS A 50 12.39 -4.62 18.12
C HIS A 50 11.04 -5.32 18.07
N LYS A 51 10.67 -6.11 19.08
CA LYS A 51 9.35 -6.74 19.16
C LYS A 51 8.24 -5.72 19.43
N ALA A 52 8.53 -4.68 20.21
CA ALA A 52 7.62 -3.57 20.46
C ALA A 52 7.51 -2.65 19.24
N GLU A 53 8.60 -2.39 18.51
CA GLU A 53 8.67 -1.62 17.26
C GLU A 53 8.01 -2.38 16.12
N GLU A 54 8.20 -3.70 15.98
CA GLU A 54 7.52 -4.54 14.99
C GLU A 54 6.00 -4.66 15.27
N SER A 55 5.60 -4.50 16.54
CA SER A 55 4.19 -4.39 16.93
C SER A 55 3.66 -2.95 16.78
N ALA A 56 4.50 -1.93 17.05
CA ALA A 56 4.16 -0.51 17.00
C ALA A 56 4.17 0.05 15.58
N ASP A 57 4.97 -0.48 14.66
CA ASP A 57 4.98 -0.08 13.24
C ASP A 57 3.63 -0.43 12.57
N GLN A 58 2.94 -1.46 13.08
CA GLN A 58 1.54 -1.76 12.71
C GLN A 58 0.50 -0.87 13.42
N THR A 59 0.88 -0.12 14.46
CA THR A 59 -0.05 0.66 15.30
C THR A 59 0.18 2.19 15.24
N GLU A 60 1.38 2.65 14.87
CA GLU A 60 1.76 4.06 14.84
C GLU A 60 1.30 4.75 13.55
N ASP A 61 1.32 4.07 12.41
CA ASP A 61 0.75 4.60 11.16
C ASP A 61 -0.79 4.75 11.28
N ASP A 62 -1.43 3.81 11.99
CA ASP A 62 -2.83 3.87 12.42
C ASP A 62 -3.12 5.06 13.38
N SER A 63 -2.10 5.62 14.05
CA SER A 63 -2.26 6.61 15.11
C SER A 63 -2.14 8.07 14.65
N VAL A 64 -1.47 8.38 13.53
CA VAL A 64 -1.29 9.78 13.07
C VAL A 64 -2.54 10.33 12.40
N ILE A 65 -3.22 9.50 11.61
CA ILE A 65 -4.38 9.88 10.80
C ILE A 65 -5.68 9.25 11.33
N GLY A 66 -5.56 8.17 12.12
CA GLY A 66 -6.69 7.45 12.68
C GLY A 66 -7.55 6.78 11.61
N ARG A 67 -8.35 5.80 12.03
CA ARG A 67 -9.33 5.10 11.16
C ARG A 67 -10.15 6.05 10.27
N PHE A 68 -10.58 7.18 10.83
CA PHE A 68 -11.38 8.13 10.07
C PHE A 68 -10.56 8.85 9.00
N GLY A 69 -9.34 9.31 9.32
CA GLY A 69 -8.52 10.02 8.35
C GLY A 69 -8.06 9.10 7.22
N GLU A 70 -7.76 7.84 7.51
CA GLU A 70 -7.40 6.86 6.48
C GLU A 70 -8.58 6.60 5.55
N ALA A 71 -9.75 6.30 6.12
CA ALA A 71 -10.96 6.12 5.33
C ALA A 71 -11.29 7.38 4.51
N PHE A 72 -11.08 8.58 5.06
CA PHE A 72 -11.27 9.83 4.36
C PHE A 72 -10.33 9.99 3.14
N LEU A 73 -9.04 9.71 3.31
CA LEU A 73 -8.03 9.81 2.24
C LEU A 73 -8.29 8.82 1.10
N TRP A 74 -8.63 7.58 1.45
CA TRP A 74 -9.03 6.56 0.48
C TRP A 74 -10.31 6.95 -0.26
N SER A 75 -11.31 7.45 0.49
CA SER A 75 -12.59 7.86 -0.10
C SER A 75 -12.45 9.09 -1.00
N LEU A 76 -11.57 10.02 -0.65
CA LEU A 76 -11.24 11.16 -1.49
C LEU A 76 -10.60 10.70 -2.80
N SER A 77 -9.65 9.75 -2.73
CA SER A 77 -8.99 9.17 -3.90
C SER A 77 -9.99 8.44 -4.80
N LEU A 78 -10.89 7.64 -4.23
CA LEU A 78 -11.91 6.92 -4.99
C LEU A 78 -12.99 7.85 -5.57
N THR A 79 -13.28 8.96 -4.90
CA THR A 79 -14.17 10.01 -5.41
C THR A 79 -13.55 10.74 -6.60
N MET A 80 -12.24 10.99 -6.57
CA MET A 80 -11.51 11.50 -7.73
C MET A 80 -11.56 10.51 -8.89
N LEU A 81 -11.36 9.21 -8.63
CA LEU A 81 -11.53 8.18 -9.67
C LEU A 81 -12.95 8.21 -10.25
N HIS A 82 -13.99 8.30 -9.42
CA HIS A 82 -15.39 8.38 -9.86
C HIS A 82 -15.61 9.60 -10.77
N PHE A 83 -15.10 10.75 -10.35
CA PHE A 83 -15.16 11.99 -11.14
C PHE A 83 -14.47 11.81 -12.49
N THR A 84 -13.25 11.26 -12.51
CA THR A 84 -12.51 11.01 -13.76
C THR A 84 -13.25 10.05 -14.68
N LEU A 85 -13.82 8.97 -14.15
CA LEU A 85 -14.62 8.03 -14.95
C LEU A 85 -15.88 8.69 -15.53
N ASP A 86 -16.56 9.55 -14.77
CA ASP A 86 -17.73 10.30 -15.25
C ASP A 86 -17.35 11.27 -16.39
N VAL A 87 -16.22 11.96 -16.26
CA VAL A 87 -15.66 12.80 -17.33
C VAL A 87 -15.26 11.98 -18.56
N LEU A 88 -14.61 10.82 -18.38
CA LEU A 88 -14.18 9.98 -19.50
C LEU A 88 -15.36 9.40 -20.27
N VAL A 89 -16.39 8.91 -19.57
CA VAL A 89 -17.56 8.32 -20.23
C VAL A 89 -18.38 9.38 -20.95
N THR A 90 -18.56 10.57 -20.38
CA THR A 90 -19.21 11.69 -21.08
C THR A 90 -18.45 12.08 -22.35
N HIS A 91 -17.11 12.13 -22.29
CA HIS A 91 -16.26 12.38 -23.45
C HIS A 91 -16.34 11.27 -24.50
N GLN A 92 -16.38 10.00 -24.09
CA GLN A 92 -16.43 8.84 -24.99
C GLN A 92 -17.70 8.84 -25.86
N TYR A 93 -18.81 9.34 -25.33
CA TYR A 93 -20.09 9.41 -26.05
C TYR A 93 -20.37 10.79 -26.69
N ALA A 94 -19.37 11.69 -26.74
CA ALA A 94 -19.48 13.03 -27.33
C ALA A 94 -20.69 13.85 -26.82
N VAL A 95 -21.04 13.67 -25.53
CA VAL A 95 -22.12 14.42 -24.88
C VAL A 95 -21.53 15.71 -24.29
N GLU A 96 -22.28 16.82 -24.36
CA GLU A 96 -21.86 18.09 -23.76
C GLU A 96 -21.63 17.95 -22.25
N VAL A 97 -20.44 18.33 -21.79
CA VAL A 97 -20.00 18.18 -20.41
C VAL A 97 -20.66 19.24 -19.53
N SER A 98 -21.69 18.83 -18.79
CA SER A 98 -22.29 19.68 -17.76
C SER A 98 -21.43 19.66 -16.48
N TRP A 99 -20.44 20.56 -16.39
CA TRP A 99 -19.54 20.66 -15.21
C TRP A 99 -20.26 20.69 -13.86
N PRO A 100 -21.33 21.51 -13.66
CA PRO A 100 -22.02 21.53 -12.38
C PRO A 100 -22.68 20.18 -12.05
N GLY A 101 -23.16 19.47 -13.07
CA GLY A 101 -23.78 18.15 -12.92
C GLY A 101 -22.78 17.07 -12.50
N ILE A 102 -21.59 17.06 -13.11
CA ILE A 102 -20.53 16.10 -12.76
C ILE A 102 -20.01 16.36 -11.35
N ILE A 103 -19.73 17.63 -11.01
CA ILE A 103 -19.28 18.01 -9.67
C ILE A 103 -20.33 17.63 -8.63
N SER A 104 -21.62 17.92 -8.88
CA SER A 104 -22.71 17.56 -7.97
C SER A 104 -22.78 16.05 -7.73
N ARG A 105 -22.65 15.24 -8.79
CA ARG A 105 -22.62 13.77 -8.66
C ARG A 105 -21.41 13.27 -7.88
N ALA A 106 -20.22 13.83 -8.11
CA ALA A 106 -19.02 13.47 -7.37
C ALA A 106 -19.15 13.82 -5.87
N VAL A 107 -19.70 14.99 -5.55
CA VAL A 107 -19.97 15.41 -4.16
C VAL A 107 -21.01 14.49 -3.50
N GLN A 108 -22.05 14.07 -4.23
CA GLN A 108 -23.03 13.10 -3.73
C GLN A 108 -22.45 11.70 -3.55
N ALA A 109 -21.51 11.29 -4.39
CA ALA A 109 -20.84 10.00 -4.30
C ALA A 109 -19.87 9.92 -3.11
N PHE A 110 -19.21 11.03 -2.75
CA PHE A 110 -18.24 11.10 -1.66
C PHE A 110 -18.73 10.50 -0.32
N PRO A 111 -19.87 10.93 0.27
CA PRO A 111 -20.32 10.36 1.55
C PRO A 111 -20.72 8.88 1.44
N VAL A 112 -21.22 8.45 0.28
CA VAL A 112 -21.56 7.06 0.03
C VAL A 112 -20.29 6.21 -0.01
N ILE A 113 -19.28 6.66 -0.75
CA ILE A 113 -17.96 6.02 -0.84
C ILE A 113 -17.30 6.00 0.55
N LEU A 114 -17.37 7.09 1.31
CA LEU A 114 -16.82 7.19 2.65
C LEU A 114 -17.46 6.21 3.61
N LEU A 115 -18.79 6.14 3.63
CA LEU A 115 -19.51 5.17 4.44
C LEU A 115 -19.12 3.73 4.08
N LEU A 116 -19.04 3.45 2.78
CA LEU A 116 -18.74 2.12 2.25
C LEU A 116 -17.32 1.71 2.66
N PHE A 117 -16.33 2.57 2.41
CA PHE A 117 -14.94 2.31 2.75
C PHE A 117 -14.73 2.21 4.27
N TYR A 118 -15.29 3.13 5.05
CA TYR A 118 -15.22 3.09 6.51
C TYR A 118 -15.83 1.80 7.10
N SER A 119 -16.84 1.22 6.44
CA SER A 119 -17.51 0.01 6.91
C SER A 119 -16.79 -1.28 6.52
N PHE A 120 -16.28 -1.36 5.29
CA PHE A 120 -15.79 -2.61 4.70
C PHE A 120 -14.25 -2.70 4.58
N HIS A 121 -13.54 -1.58 4.69
CA HIS A 121 -12.08 -1.62 4.71
C HIS A 121 -11.60 -2.29 6.01
N PRO A 122 -10.62 -3.22 5.94
CA PRO A 122 -10.05 -3.86 7.12
C PRO A 122 -9.41 -2.79 8.00
N HIS A 123 -9.88 -2.67 9.23
CA HIS A 123 -9.20 -1.87 10.25
C HIS A 123 -8.70 -2.81 11.33
N ALA A 124 -7.53 -2.51 11.89
CA ALA A 124 -6.99 -3.23 13.05
C ALA A 124 -7.92 -3.14 14.27
N SER A 125 -8.75 -2.08 14.35
CA SER A 125 -9.75 -1.87 15.39
C SER A 125 -11.16 -2.33 14.97
N PRO A 126 -11.92 -3.00 15.84
CA PRO A 126 -13.26 -3.47 15.51
C PRO A 126 -14.18 -2.31 15.13
N SER A 127 -14.88 -2.46 14.00
CA SER A 127 -15.96 -1.55 13.60
C SER A 127 -17.20 -1.83 14.46
N VAL A 128 -17.86 -0.77 14.93
CA VAL A 128 -19.09 -0.88 15.74
C VAL A 128 -20.27 -1.43 14.91
N LEU A 129 -20.17 -1.36 13.58
CA LEU A 129 -21.27 -1.67 12.66
C LEU A 129 -21.34 -3.13 12.20
N LEU A 130 -20.23 -3.88 12.24
CA LEU A 130 -20.19 -5.28 11.80
C LEU A 130 -20.18 -6.23 13.00
N PRO A 131 -21.04 -7.27 13.02
CA PRO A 131 -21.04 -8.27 14.08
C PRO A 131 -19.67 -8.95 14.20
N ARG A 132 -19.23 -9.23 15.43
CA ARG A 132 -17.97 -9.91 15.73
C ARG A 132 -17.96 -11.33 15.13
N LEU A 133 -17.41 -11.46 13.92
CA LEU A 133 -17.15 -12.75 13.29
C LEU A 133 -15.91 -13.41 13.92
N PRO A 134 -15.80 -14.76 13.85
CA PRO A 134 -14.61 -15.46 14.31
C PRO A 134 -13.37 -14.98 13.55
N PRO A 135 -12.26 -14.62 14.23
CA PRO A 135 -11.10 -13.97 13.61
C PRO A 135 -10.40 -14.85 12.55
N ARG A 136 -10.61 -16.18 12.60
CA ARG A 136 -10.08 -17.11 11.60
C ARG A 136 -10.83 -17.07 10.27
N ILE A 137 -12.12 -16.73 10.30
CA ILE A 137 -13.03 -16.83 9.13
C ILE A 137 -13.14 -15.47 8.43
N GLN A 138 -12.97 -14.38 9.17
CA GLN A 138 -13.01 -13.01 8.66
C GLN A 138 -12.16 -12.76 7.39
N PRO A 139 -10.85 -13.11 7.34
CA PRO A 139 -10.05 -12.82 6.15
C PRO A 139 -10.51 -13.62 4.92
N PHE A 140 -10.95 -14.86 5.12
CA PHE A 140 -11.48 -15.68 4.01
C PHE A 140 -12.81 -15.14 3.49
N LEU A 141 -13.72 -14.70 4.37
CA LEU A 141 -15.00 -14.13 3.97
C LEU A 141 -14.84 -12.80 3.24
N HIS A 142 -13.95 -11.94 3.74
CA HIS A 142 -13.62 -10.66 3.11
C HIS A 142 -13.04 -10.89 1.71
N GLN A 143 -12.05 -11.78 1.57
CA GLN A 143 -11.48 -12.14 0.28
C GLN A 143 -12.52 -12.74 -0.69
N LEU A 144 -13.39 -13.63 -0.19
CA LEU A 144 -14.46 -14.22 -1.00
C LEU A 144 -15.48 -13.17 -1.45
N PHE A 145 -15.89 -12.28 -0.54
CA PHE A 145 -16.82 -11.19 -0.83
C PHE A 145 -16.28 -10.28 -1.93
N PHE A 146 -15.04 -9.80 -1.78
CA PHE A 146 -14.41 -8.93 -2.78
C PHE A 146 -14.12 -9.67 -4.09
N PHE A 147 -13.89 -10.99 -4.06
CA PHE A 147 -13.75 -11.79 -5.27
C PHE A 147 -15.05 -11.84 -6.07
N VAL A 148 -16.16 -12.17 -5.39
CA VAL A 148 -17.49 -12.20 -6.02
C VAL A 148 -17.89 -10.80 -6.50
N LEU A 149 -17.64 -9.77 -5.69
CA LEU A 149 -17.92 -8.37 -6.06
C LEU A 149 -17.10 -7.94 -7.28
N SER A 150 -15.81 -8.30 -7.34
CA SER A 150 -14.93 -7.99 -8.48
C SER A 150 -15.41 -8.66 -9.78
N VAL A 151 -15.71 -9.96 -9.74
CA VAL A 151 -16.18 -10.70 -10.91
C VAL A 151 -17.55 -10.20 -11.36
N SER A 152 -18.50 -10.03 -10.43
CA SER A 152 -19.85 -9.56 -10.76
C SER A 152 -19.84 -8.13 -11.30
N ALA A 153 -19.11 -7.20 -10.66
CA ALA A 153 -19.00 -5.83 -11.13
C ALA A 153 -18.32 -5.74 -12.49
N GLY A 154 -17.22 -6.48 -12.71
CA GLY A 154 -16.51 -6.51 -14.00
C GLY A 154 -17.37 -7.09 -15.12
N CYS A 155 -17.98 -8.26 -14.92
CA CYS A 155 -18.88 -8.86 -15.90
C CYS A 155 -20.10 -7.97 -16.19
N TYR A 156 -20.68 -7.34 -15.16
CA TYR A 156 -21.81 -6.43 -15.32
C TYR A 156 -21.42 -5.13 -16.05
N LEU A 157 -20.19 -4.61 -15.84
CA LEU A 157 -19.66 -3.47 -16.57
C LEU A 157 -19.50 -3.79 -18.07
N ILE A 158 -19.03 -4.99 -18.40
CA ILE A 158 -18.93 -5.48 -19.78
C ILE A 158 -20.33 -5.64 -20.38
N TYR A 159 -21.26 -6.25 -19.66
CA TYR A 159 -22.63 -6.46 -20.11
C TYR A 159 -23.34 -5.12 -20.35
N ILE A 160 -23.23 -4.15 -19.44
CA ILE A 160 -23.93 -2.87 -19.58
C ILE A 160 -23.41 -2.06 -20.76
N SER A 161 -22.10 -2.06 -20.96
CA SER A 161 -21.44 -1.31 -22.02
C SER A 161 -21.78 -1.83 -23.42
N ASN A 162 -22.06 -3.13 -23.55
CA ASN A 162 -22.41 -3.76 -24.83
C ASN A 162 -23.92 -3.82 -25.10
N THR A 163 -24.76 -3.86 -24.06
CA THR A 163 -26.20 -4.17 -24.22
C THR A 163 -27.10 -2.94 -24.12
N TYR A 164 -26.72 -1.94 -23.32
CA TYR A 164 -27.58 -0.78 -23.06
C TYR A 164 -27.15 0.43 -23.86
N GLY A 165 -28.10 1.32 -24.13
CA GLY A 165 -27.83 2.60 -24.77
C GLY A 165 -26.90 3.50 -23.93
N TYR A 166 -26.19 4.38 -24.62
CA TYR A 166 -25.15 5.26 -24.06
C TYR A 166 -25.57 6.01 -22.78
N TYR A 167 -26.82 6.46 -22.68
CA TYR A 167 -27.30 7.20 -21.50
C TYR A 167 -27.34 6.35 -20.22
N ALA A 168 -27.68 5.05 -20.35
CA ALA A 168 -27.69 4.13 -19.22
C ALA A 168 -26.25 3.79 -18.78
N VAL A 169 -25.34 3.62 -19.75
CA VAL A 169 -23.91 3.40 -19.51
C VAL A 169 -23.31 4.60 -18.77
N MET A 170 -23.57 5.81 -19.26
CA MET A 170 -23.05 7.06 -18.67
C MET A 170 -23.46 7.26 -17.21
N LYS A 171 -24.68 6.87 -16.83
CA LYS A 171 -25.15 7.02 -15.45
C LYS A 171 -24.63 5.96 -14.47
N ARG A 172 -24.33 4.75 -14.95
CA ARG A 172 -24.02 3.59 -14.08
C ARG A 172 -22.54 3.21 -14.11
N SER A 173 -21.88 3.40 -15.25
CA SER A 173 -20.50 2.98 -15.48
C SER A 173 -19.50 3.62 -14.50
N PRO A 174 -19.56 4.93 -14.16
CA PRO A 174 -18.57 5.52 -13.26
C PRO A 174 -18.58 4.89 -11.87
N ALA A 175 -19.76 4.70 -11.27
CA ALA A 175 -19.91 4.08 -9.96
C ALA A 175 -19.54 2.58 -9.98
N LEU A 176 -19.96 1.84 -11.02
CA LEU A 176 -19.59 0.44 -11.18
C LEU A 176 -18.09 0.25 -11.37
N GLY A 177 -17.44 1.13 -12.14
CA GLY A 177 -16.00 1.14 -12.34
C GLY A 177 -15.25 1.37 -11.03
N CYS A 178 -15.69 2.32 -10.21
CA CYS A 178 -15.12 2.54 -8.87
C CYS A 178 -15.25 1.32 -7.97
N ILE A 179 -16.44 0.71 -7.89
CA ILE A 179 -16.66 -0.50 -7.08
C ILE A 179 -15.78 -1.65 -7.58
N TRP A 180 -15.66 -1.81 -8.90
CA TRP A 180 -14.83 -2.86 -9.49
C TRP A 180 -13.34 -2.67 -9.16
N VAL A 181 -12.80 -1.46 -9.40
CA VAL A 181 -11.40 -1.12 -9.10
C VAL A 181 -11.11 -1.29 -7.62
N TRP A 182 -11.97 -0.77 -6.75
CA TRP A 182 -11.83 -0.93 -5.31
C TRP A 182 -11.82 -2.40 -4.90
N SER A 183 -12.71 -3.21 -5.48
CA SER A 183 -12.74 -4.67 -5.20
C SER A 183 -11.47 -5.38 -5.64
N VAL A 184 -10.83 -4.94 -6.72
CA VAL A 184 -9.56 -5.52 -7.20
C VAL A 184 -8.39 -5.14 -6.29
N ILE A 185 -8.33 -3.90 -5.82
CA ILE A 185 -7.27 -3.41 -4.92
C ILE A 185 -7.30 -4.17 -3.57
N GLU A 186 -8.49 -4.51 -3.10
CA GLU A 186 -8.71 -5.19 -1.83
C GLU A 186 -8.39 -6.71 -1.88
N LEU A 187 -8.26 -7.29 -3.08
CA LEU A 187 -7.94 -8.70 -3.27
C LEU A 187 -6.43 -8.97 -3.23
N ASN A 188 -6.04 -10.08 -2.60
CA ASN A 188 -4.69 -10.66 -2.84
C ASN A 188 -4.39 -10.85 -4.34
N LEU A 189 -3.13 -10.62 -4.72
CA LEU A 189 -2.64 -10.63 -6.10
C LEU A 189 -3.12 -11.85 -6.93
N PHE A 190 -3.09 -13.04 -6.34
CA PHE A 190 -3.51 -14.27 -7.02
C PHE A 190 -5.02 -14.27 -7.33
N CYS A 191 -5.84 -13.86 -6.35
CA CYS A 191 -7.30 -13.79 -6.52
C CYS A 191 -7.70 -12.65 -7.46
N ALA A 192 -7.01 -11.51 -7.39
CA ALA A 192 -7.20 -10.38 -8.31
C ALA A 192 -6.90 -10.79 -9.76
N THR A 193 -5.78 -11.49 -9.98
CA THR A 193 -5.44 -12.00 -11.31
C THR A 193 -6.49 -13.00 -11.81
N THR A 194 -6.94 -13.90 -10.92
CA THR A 194 -7.97 -14.88 -11.24
C THR A 194 -9.31 -14.22 -11.56
N SER A 195 -9.73 -13.19 -10.82
CA SER A 195 -11.00 -12.49 -11.09
C SER A 195 -10.96 -11.77 -12.44
N LEU A 196 -9.83 -11.16 -12.80
CA LEU A 196 -9.64 -10.53 -14.11
C LEU A 196 -9.65 -11.55 -15.26
N ILE A 197 -9.01 -12.71 -15.08
CA ILE A 197 -9.08 -13.81 -16.05
C ILE A 197 -10.54 -14.28 -16.23
N CYS A 198 -11.31 -14.40 -15.15
CA CYS A 198 -12.73 -14.76 -15.23
C CYS A 198 -13.53 -13.72 -16.02
N CYS A 199 -13.33 -12.42 -15.79
CA CYS A 199 -13.97 -11.35 -16.56
C CYS A 199 -13.56 -11.39 -18.04
N GLY A 200 -12.28 -11.64 -18.33
CA GLY A 200 -11.79 -11.78 -19.71
C GLY A 200 -12.35 -13.01 -20.42
N ALA A 201 -12.49 -14.14 -19.70
CA ALA A 201 -13.15 -15.33 -20.21
C ALA A 201 -14.63 -15.05 -20.52
N PHE A 202 -15.34 -14.37 -19.60
CA PHE A 202 -16.74 -13.96 -19.82
C PHE A 202 -16.88 -13.08 -21.07
N LEU A 203 -15.96 -12.14 -21.29
CA LEU A 203 -15.94 -11.33 -22.50
C LEU A 203 -15.80 -12.19 -23.76
N LYS A 204 -14.86 -13.15 -23.75
CA LYS A 204 -14.62 -14.05 -24.88
C LYS A 204 -15.80 -14.99 -25.16
N TYR A 205 -16.45 -15.51 -24.12
CA TYR A 205 -17.61 -16.41 -24.28
C TYR A 205 -18.91 -15.68 -24.63
N GLY A 206 -19.01 -14.39 -24.31
CA GLY A 206 -20.21 -13.60 -24.57
C GLY A 206 -20.37 -13.11 -26.02
N ASP A 207 -19.45 -13.46 -26.92
CA ASP A 207 -19.39 -12.96 -28.32
C ASP A 207 -19.56 -11.43 -28.42
N TYR A 208 -19.18 -10.70 -27.35
CA TYR A 208 -19.22 -9.26 -27.34
C TYR A 208 -18.13 -8.76 -28.30
N SER A 209 -18.55 -8.16 -29.41
CA SER A 209 -17.64 -7.56 -30.37
C SER A 209 -16.80 -6.50 -29.68
N PHE A 210 -15.48 -6.57 -29.83
CA PHE A 210 -14.68 -5.36 -29.70
C PHE A 210 -15.23 -4.38 -30.73
N LEU A 211 -15.54 -3.19 -30.24
CA LEU A 211 -16.01 -2.03 -30.97
C LEU A 211 -15.53 -1.99 -32.43
#